data_AF-A0A537CF53-F1
#
_entry.id   AF-A0A537CF53-F1
#
_cell.length_a   1.000
_cell.length_b   1.000
_cell.length_c   1.000
_cell.angle_alpha   90.00
_cell.angle_beta   90.00
_cell.angle_gamma   90.00
#
_symmetry.space_group_name_H-M   'P 1'
#
loop_
_entity.id
_entity.type
_entity.pdbx_description
1 polymer ?
#
loop_
_entity_poly.entity_id
_entity_poly.type
_entity_poly.pdbx_seq_one_letter_code
_entity_poly.pdbx_strand_id
1 'polypeptide(L)' 'MMTWTAFSFLMTGVLLNAGAQLLLKAGTNVLGVITLTADNWPSQFGRMALEPHIVAGLACYV' A
#
# COMPACT_ATOMS: atom_id res chain seq x y z
N MET A 1 -2.34 17.48 28.53
CA MET A 1 -3.63 17.39 27.80
C MET A 1 -3.33 17.35 26.31
N MET A 2 -3.95 16.44 25.56
CA MET A 2 -3.78 16.40 24.10
C MET A 2 -4.60 17.53 23.47
N THR A 3 -4.00 18.30 22.56
CA THR A 3 -4.73 19.34 21.82
C THR A 3 -5.55 18.71 20.70
N TRP A 4 -6.66 19.33 20.31
CA TRP A 4 -7.48 18.88 19.18
C TRP A 4 -6.66 18.77 17.88
N THR A 5 -5.69 19.66 17.69
CA THR A 5 -4.76 19.61 16.56
C THR A 5 -3.91 18.35 16.57
N ALA A 6 -3.34 17.97 17.73
CA ALA A 6 -2.56 16.75 17.87
C ALA A 6 -3.42 15.50 17.64
N PHE A 7 -4.67 15.51 18.11
CA PHE A 7 -5.63 14.43 17.84
C PHE A 7 -5.90 14.27 16.35
N SER A 8 -6.19 15.37 15.64
CA SER A 8 -6.47 15.35 14.21
C SER A 8 -5.28 14.80 13.42
N PHE A 9 -4.05 15.22 13.73
CA PHE A 9 -2.84 14.69 13.08
C PHE A 9 -2.69 13.17 13.28
N LEU A 10 -2.88 12.70 14.52
CA LEU A 10 -2.84 11.27 14.82
C LEU A 10 -3.90 10.49 14.05
N MET A 11 -5.15 10.98 14.04
CA MET A 11 -6.24 10.33 13.32
C MET A 11 -6.02 10.31 11.81
N THR A 12 -5.52 11.39 11.23
CA THR A 12 -5.15 11.44 9.81
C THR A 12 -4.07 10.41 9.49
N GLY A 13 -3.03 10.29 10.33
CA GLY A 13 -1.99 9.26 10.15
C GLY A 13 -2.54 7.83 10.23
N VAL A 14 -3.42 7.55 11.19
CA VAL A 14 -4.06 6.23 11.31
C VAL A 14 -4.92 5.90 10.09
N LEU A 15 -5.71 6.88 9.60
CA LEU A 15 -6.55 6.69 8.43
C LEU A 15 -5.73 6.52 7.14
N LEU A 16 -4.64 7.27 6.98
CA LEU A 16 -3.69 7.10 5.88
C LEU A 16 -3.09 5.69 5.88
N ASN A 17 -2.65 5.18 7.03
CA ASN A 17 -2.12 3.83 7.16
C ASN A 17 -3.19 2.75 6.90
N ALA A 18 -4.41 2.93 7.43
CA ALA A 18 -5.51 2.01 7.14
C ALA A 18 -5.85 2.00 5.63
N GLY A 19 -5.89 3.17 5.00
CA GLY A 19 -6.06 3.32 3.55
C GLY A 19 -4.95 2.64 2.75
N ALA A 20 -3.68 2.83 3.15
CA ALA A 20 -2.53 2.18 2.54
C ALA A 20 -2.68 0.66 2.53
N GLN A 21 -3.09 0.06 3.66
CA GLN A 21 -3.27 -1.39 3.76
C GLN A 21 -4.43 -1.91 2.89
N LEU A 22 -5.53 -1.15 2.80
CA LEU A 22 -6.64 -1.50 1.91
C LEU A 22 -6.24 -1.42 0.44
N LEU A 23 -5.44 -0.42 0.06
CA LEU A 23 -4.90 -0.25 -1.29
C LEU A 23 -3.91 -1.36 -1.64
N LEU A 24 -2.98 -1.70 -0.76
CA LEU A 24 -2.06 -2.83 -0.96
C LEU A 24 -2.83 -4.14 -1.14
N LYS A 25 -3.86 -4.37 -0.32
CA LYS A 25 -4.74 -5.54 -0.47
C LYS A 25 -5.47 -5.54 -1.81
N ALA A 26 -6.03 -4.40 -2.23
CA ALA A 26 -6.67 -4.27 -3.54
C ALA A 26 -5.68 -4.57 -4.68
N GLY A 27 -4.45 -4.04 -4.61
CA GLY A 27 -3.39 -4.33 -5.58
C GLY A 27 -3.05 -5.81 -5.66
N THR A 28 -2.90 -6.50 -4.52
CA THR A 28 -2.67 -7.96 -4.54
C THR A 28 -3.87 -8.74 -5.09
N ASN A 29 -5.10 -8.30 -4.86
CA ASN A 29 -6.29 -8.93 -5.45
C ASN A 29 -6.33 -8.76 -6.97
N VAL A 30 -5.90 -7.61 -7.50
CA VAL A 30 -5.81 -7.34 -8.95
C VAL A 30 -4.73 -8.20 -9.60
N LEU A 31 -3.57 -8.33 -8.95
CA LEU A 31 -2.46 -9.13 -9.47
C LEU A 31 -2.75 -10.64 -9.42
N GLY A 32 -3.64 -11.08 -8.53
CA GLY A 32 -4.02 -12.47 -8.35
C GLY A 32 -2.90 -13.30 -7.72
N VAL A 33 -2.85 -14.60 -8.04
CA VAL A 33 -1.82 -15.50 -7.52
C VAL A 33 -0.47 -15.15 -8.14
N ILE A 34 0.48 -14.72 -7.31
CA ILE A 34 1.85 -14.43 -7.73
C ILE A 34 2.69 -15.69 -7.50
N THR A 35 3.12 -16.32 -8.59
CA THR A 35 4.09 -17.41 -8.55
C THR A 35 5.48 -16.85 -8.84
N LEU A 36 6.41 -17.01 -7.90
CA LEU A 36 7.79 -16.55 -8.03
C LEU A 36 8.73 -17.72 -8.36
N THR A 37 9.43 -17.59 -9.48
CA THR A 37 10.53 -18.45 -9.94
C THR A 37 11.68 -17.54 -10.31
N ALA A 38 12.94 -17.99 -10.18
CA ALA A 38 14.12 -17.15 -10.45
C ALA A 38 14.05 -16.43 -11.82
N ASP A 39 13.57 -17.09 -12.87
CA ASP A 39 13.39 -16.51 -14.21
C ASP A 39 12.33 -15.41 -14.30
N ASN A 40 11.31 -15.43 -13.44
CA ASN A 40 10.15 -14.54 -13.58
C ASN A 40 10.17 -13.33 -12.63
N TRP A 41 11.17 -13.26 -11.74
CA TRP A 41 11.30 -12.17 -10.77
C TRP A 41 11.21 -10.78 -11.40
N PRO A 42 11.99 -10.45 -12.46
CA PRO A 42 11.96 -9.09 -13.02
C PRO A 42 10.57 -8.70 -13.51
N SER A 43 9.86 -9.65 -14.14
CA SER A 43 8.50 -9.43 -14.64
C SER A 43 7.49 -9.24 -13.50
N GLN A 44 7.52 -10.09 -12.49
CA GLN A 44 6.55 -10.02 -11.38
C GLN A 44 6.76 -8.81 -10.49
N PHE A 45 8.02 -8.45 -10.21
CA PHE A 45 8.32 -7.20 -9.50
C PHE A 45 7.93 -5.98 -10.33
N GLY A 46 8.15 -6.00 -11.65
CA GLY A 46 7.68 -4.95 -12.55
C GLY A 46 6.16 -4.77 -12.51
N ARG A 47 5.41 -5.89 -12.51
CA ARG A 47 3.94 -5.85 -12.37
C ARG A 47 3.49 -5.28 -11.03
N MET A 48 4.13 -5.67 -9.92
CA MET A 48 3.83 -5.08 -8.61
C MET A 48 4.19 -3.59 -8.52
N ALA A 49 5.34 -3.20 -9.07
CA ALA A 49 5.84 -1.83 -9.00
C ALA A 49 5.02 -0.84 -9.84
N LEU A 50 4.34 -1.32 -10.88
CA LEU A 50 3.49 -0.52 -11.76
C LEU A 50 2.00 -0.61 -11.40
N GLU A 51 1.61 -1.47 -10.45
CA GLU A 51 0.23 -1.60 -10.01
C GLU A 51 -0.18 -0.35 -9.21
N PRO A 52 -1.13 0.48 -9.72
CA PRO A 52 -1.43 1.78 -9.13
C PRO A 52 -1.89 1.69 -7.67
N HIS A 53 -2.61 0.63 -7.30
CA HIS A 53 -3.04 0.42 -5.92
C HIS A 53 -1.85 0.15 -4.98
N ILE A 54 -0.83 -0.57 -5.44
CA ILE A 54 0.38 -0.82 -4.65
C ILE A 54 1.19 0.47 -4.49
N VAL A 55 1.39 1.21 -5.58
CA VAL A 55 2.12 2.49 -5.56
C VAL A 55 1.42 3.51 -4.66
N ALA A 56 0.11 3.67 -4.80
CA ALA A 56 -0.69 4.56 -3.97
C ALA A 56 -0.68 4.11 -2.50
N GLY A 57 -0.79 2.80 -2.26
CA GLY A 57 -0.70 2.23 -0.92
C GLY A 57 0.63 2.53 -0.26
N LEU A 58 1.75 2.35 -0.97
CA LEU A 58 3.09 2.66 -0.48
C LEU A 58 3.28 4.17 -0.24
N ALA A 59 2.76 5.02 -1.11
CA ALA A 59 2.81 6.47 -0.92
C ALA A 59 2.04 6.95 0.32
N CYS A 60 0.95 6.27 0.68
CA CYS A 60 0.18 6.53 1.91
C CYS A 60 0.79 5.87 3.16
N TYR A 61 1.81 5.02 3.02
CA TYR A 61 2.45 4.25 4.09
C TYR A 61 3.65 5.00 4.74
N VAL A 62 3.53 6.32 4.92
CA VAL A 62 4.62 7.16 5.49
C VAL A 62 4.45 7.44 6.99
#